data_AF-A0A7M3MAV5-F1
#
_entry.id   AF-A0A7M3MAV5-F1
#
_cell.length_a   1.000
_cell.length_b   1.000
_cell.length_c   1.000
_cell.angle_alpha   90.00
_cell.angle_beta   90.00
_cell.angle_gamma   90.00
#
_symmetry.space_group_name_H-M   'P 1'
#
loop_
_entity.id
_entity.type
_entity.pdbx_description
1 polymer ?
#
loop_
_entity_poly.entity_id
_entity_poly.type
_entity_poly.pdbx_seq_one_letter_code
_entity_poly.pdbx_strand_id
1 'polypeptide(L)'
;MRQRFQAHAIAAAEQHNLPPALVCAVVTVESGWEATASRFEPHYRYLWDVRSNTPFRRLTTTESNSEQAPPDFHAPHGVGRHTEWQHQQTSWGLMQIMGAVARERGFTARFLTALCEPKIGLEYGCRHLAHYAYACRYLERFGWAGVCRAYNGGPYAAVHVTNPEYPHKVFAALGGKWPQS
;
A
#
# COMPACT_ATOMS: atom_id res chain seq x y z
N MET A 1 -9.27 -6.57 18.54
CA MET A 1 -8.18 -5.84 17.87
C MET A 1 -8.66 -4.52 17.26
N ARG A 2 -9.73 -4.49 16.46
CA ARG A 2 -10.31 -3.25 15.87
C ARG A 2 -10.38 -2.04 16.81
N GLN A 3 -10.98 -2.18 17.99
CA GLN A 3 -11.15 -1.08 18.96
C GLN A 3 -9.82 -0.39 19.35
N ARG A 4 -8.70 -1.12 19.32
CA ARG A 4 -7.37 -0.60 19.70
C ARG A 4 -6.83 0.42 18.70
N PHE A 5 -7.09 0.22 17.40
CA PHE A 5 -6.46 1.01 16.34
C PHE A 5 -7.44 1.88 15.55
N GLN A 6 -8.74 1.73 15.80
CA GLN A 6 -9.77 2.50 15.10
C GLN A 6 -9.58 4.01 15.23
N ALA A 7 -9.23 4.52 16.41
CA ALA A 7 -8.95 5.95 16.60
C ALA A 7 -7.75 6.43 15.77
N HIS A 8 -6.72 5.59 15.61
CA HIS A 8 -5.58 5.91 14.75
C HIS A 8 -5.97 5.90 13.27
N ALA A 9 -6.80 4.96 12.85
CA ALA A 9 -7.29 4.90 11.47
C ALA A 9 -8.16 6.11 11.11
N ILE A 10 -9.02 6.55 12.03
CA ILE A 10 -9.83 7.76 11.86
C ILE A 10 -8.93 8.99 11.76
N ALA A 11 -7.99 9.17 12.69
CA ALA A 11 -7.09 10.32 12.68
C ALA A 11 -6.23 10.38 11.40
N ALA A 12 -5.70 9.24 10.94
CA ALA A 12 -4.94 9.18 9.69
C ALA A 12 -5.84 9.49 8.47
N ALA A 13 -7.08 8.99 8.44
CA ALA A 13 -8.01 9.30 7.37
C ALA A 13 -8.27 10.82 7.27
N GLU A 14 -8.55 11.47 8.40
CA GLU A 14 -8.81 12.91 8.48
C GLU A 14 -7.61 13.74 8.02
N GLN A 15 -6.39 13.35 8.42
CA GLN A 15 -5.14 14.01 8.00
C GLN A 15 -4.95 14.01 6.48
N HIS A 16 -5.46 12.98 5.79
CA HIS A 16 -5.36 12.84 4.33
C HIS A 16 -6.66 13.20 3.60
N ASN A 17 -7.63 13.81 4.31
CA ASN A 17 -8.95 14.18 3.79
C ASN A 17 -9.78 12.99 3.25
N LEU A 18 -9.48 11.77 3.71
CA LEU A 18 -10.19 10.56 3.32
C LEU A 18 -11.39 10.29 4.25
N PRO A 19 -12.47 9.68 3.76
CA PRO A 19 -13.59 9.28 4.62
C PRO A 19 -13.14 8.24 5.68
N PRO A 20 -13.32 8.50 6.99
CA PRO A 20 -12.85 7.57 8.03
C PRO A 20 -13.45 6.16 7.93
N ALA A 21 -14.73 6.07 7.53
CA ALA A 21 -15.40 4.80 7.29
C ALA A 21 -14.75 4.00 6.17
N LEU A 22 -14.29 4.65 5.11
CA LEU A 22 -13.58 4.01 3.99
C LEU A 22 -12.25 3.44 4.43
N VAL A 23 -11.44 4.21 5.15
CA VAL A 23 -10.15 3.74 5.67
C VAL A 23 -10.34 2.55 6.61
N CYS A 24 -11.34 2.60 7.50
CA CYS A 24 -11.68 1.48 8.37
C CYS A 24 -12.13 0.23 7.59
N ALA A 25 -12.88 0.41 6.49
CA ALA A 25 -13.28 -0.69 5.61
C ALA A 25 -12.08 -1.30 4.87
N VAL A 26 -11.18 -0.47 4.35
CA VAL A 26 -9.92 -0.92 3.74
C VAL A 26 -9.08 -1.72 4.75
N VAL A 27 -8.86 -1.21 5.97
CA VAL A 27 -8.13 -1.94 7.02
C VAL A 27 -8.80 -3.29 7.34
N THR A 28 -10.14 -3.33 7.37
CA THR A 28 -10.89 -4.56 7.61
C THR A 28 -10.60 -5.61 6.53
N VAL A 29 -10.61 -5.20 5.25
CA VAL A 29 -10.37 -6.09 4.10
C VAL A 29 -8.91 -6.50 3.99
N GLU A 30 -7.98 -5.58 4.25
CA GLU A 30 -6.55 -5.81 4.03
C GLU A 30 -5.92 -6.73 5.09
N SER A 31 -6.17 -6.43 6.36
CA SER A 31 -5.46 -7.08 7.48
C SER A 31 -6.38 -7.68 8.54
N GLY A 32 -7.70 -7.43 8.47
CA GLY A 32 -8.59 -7.80 9.56
C GLY A 32 -8.25 -7.10 10.88
N TRP A 33 -7.64 -5.91 10.82
CA TRP A 33 -7.12 -5.15 11.97
C TRP A 33 -5.90 -5.77 12.67
N GLU A 34 -5.15 -6.62 11.99
CA GLU A 34 -3.86 -7.12 12.47
C GLU A 34 -2.73 -6.15 12.10
N ALA A 35 -2.15 -5.48 13.10
CA ALA A 35 -1.12 -4.47 12.88
C ALA A 35 0.23 -5.07 12.49
N THR A 36 0.50 -6.32 12.86
CA THR A 36 1.74 -7.01 12.48
C THR A 36 1.59 -7.84 11.21
N ALA A 37 0.49 -7.70 10.47
CA ALA A 37 0.28 -8.44 9.24
C ALA A 37 1.38 -8.09 8.23
N SER A 38 2.07 -9.12 7.74
CA SER A 38 3.06 -8.98 6.67
C SER A 38 2.94 -10.14 5.70
N ARG A 39 2.89 -9.86 4.40
CA ARG A 39 2.79 -10.90 3.36
C ARG A 39 3.84 -10.68 2.29
N PHE A 40 4.71 -11.67 2.12
CA PHE A 40 5.72 -11.65 1.07
C PHE A 40 5.08 -12.03 -0.27
N GLU A 41 5.29 -11.19 -1.28
CA GLU A 41 4.80 -11.36 -2.64
C GLU A 41 6.00 -11.51 -3.59
N PRO A 42 6.57 -12.73 -3.74
CA PRO A 42 7.79 -12.96 -4.52
C PRO A 42 7.66 -12.60 -6.00
N HIS A 43 6.42 -12.38 -6.47
CA HIS A 43 6.13 -11.97 -7.85
C HIS A 43 5.95 -10.47 -8.03
N TYR A 44 6.07 -9.67 -6.98
CA TYR A 44 5.96 -8.22 -7.07
C TYR A 44 7.19 -7.63 -7.78
N ARG A 45 6.96 -6.69 -8.72
CA ARG A 45 8.01 -6.19 -9.64
C ARG A 45 8.22 -4.68 -9.63
N TYR A 46 7.36 -3.94 -8.93
CA TYR A 46 7.42 -2.48 -8.91
C TYR A 46 8.28 -2.01 -7.75
N LEU A 47 9.61 -2.01 -7.93
CA LEU A 47 10.57 -1.70 -6.88
C LEU A 47 11.03 -0.24 -6.93
N TRP A 48 11.53 0.27 -5.81
CA TRP A 48 12.01 1.64 -5.66
C TRP A 48 13.50 1.68 -5.37
N ASP A 49 14.23 2.49 -6.14
CA ASP A 49 15.64 2.76 -5.84
C ASP A 49 15.72 3.86 -4.77
N VAL A 50 16.09 3.45 -3.56
CA VAL A 50 16.20 4.34 -2.39
C VAL A 50 17.38 5.31 -2.49
N ARG A 51 18.36 5.07 -3.35
CA ARG A 51 19.52 5.94 -3.53
C ARG A 51 19.20 7.08 -4.49
N SER A 52 18.60 6.79 -5.63
CA SER A 52 18.22 7.82 -6.62
C SER A 52 16.84 8.42 -6.35
N ASN A 53 16.05 7.81 -5.46
CA ASN A 53 14.66 8.17 -5.18
C ASN A 53 13.79 8.17 -6.45
N THR A 54 13.91 7.10 -7.22
CA THR A 54 13.17 6.87 -8.48
C THR A 54 12.70 5.42 -8.55
N PRO A 55 11.77 5.08 -9.46
CA PRO A 55 11.48 3.68 -9.75
C PRO A 55 12.77 2.93 -10.08
N PHE A 56 12.95 1.74 -9.51
CA PHE A 56 14.02 0.85 -9.92
C PHE A 56 13.79 0.39 -11.36
N ARG A 57 14.87 0.11 -12.08
CA ARG A 57 14.78 -0.32 -13.48
C ARG A 57 13.93 -1.58 -13.62
N ARG A 58 13.43 -1.81 -14.84
CA ARG A 58 12.73 -3.05 -15.18
C ARG A 58 13.64 -4.25 -14.91
N LEU A 59 13.09 -5.24 -14.23
CA LEU A 59 13.74 -6.51 -13.97
C LEU A 59 13.75 -7.38 -15.23
N THR A 60 14.83 -8.12 -15.42
CA THR A 60 14.86 -9.24 -16.36
C THR A 60 14.00 -10.40 -15.84
N THR A 61 13.64 -11.34 -16.71
CA THR A 61 12.90 -12.56 -16.32
C THR A 61 13.65 -13.36 -15.25
N THR A 62 14.98 -13.43 -15.35
CA THR A 62 15.82 -14.14 -14.37
C THR A 62 15.80 -13.44 -13.00
N GLU A 63 15.98 -12.12 -12.98
CA GLU A 63 15.93 -11.34 -11.73
C GLU A 63 14.54 -11.37 -11.10
N SER A 64 13.50 -11.33 -11.93
CA SER A 64 12.11 -11.49 -11.51
C SER A 64 11.90 -12.81 -10.76
N ASN A 65 12.44 -13.91 -11.27
CA ASN A 65 12.27 -15.23 -10.64
C ASN A 65 13.26 -15.51 -9.50
N SER A 66 14.10 -14.53 -9.14
CA SER A 66 15.16 -14.68 -8.13
C SER A 66 14.72 -14.19 -6.76
N GLU A 67 15.03 -14.95 -5.71
CA GLU A 67 14.94 -14.48 -4.32
C GLU A 67 16.05 -13.49 -3.97
N GLN A 68 17.08 -13.41 -4.82
CA GLN A 68 18.22 -12.54 -4.64
C GLN A 68 18.06 -11.24 -5.43
N ALA A 69 18.23 -10.13 -4.72
CA ALA A 69 18.35 -8.81 -5.30
C ALA A 69 19.48 -8.72 -6.35
N PRO A 70 19.24 -8.05 -7.49
CA PRO A 70 20.27 -7.71 -8.47
C PRO A 70 21.47 -7.00 -7.82
N PRO A 71 22.70 -7.16 -8.35
CA PRO A 71 23.89 -6.53 -7.78
C PRO A 71 23.78 -5.01 -7.63
N ASP A 72 23.05 -4.36 -8.52
CA ASP A 72 22.81 -2.91 -8.60
C ASP A 72 21.60 -2.42 -7.80
N PHE A 73 20.88 -3.30 -7.10
CA PHE A 73 19.81 -2.88 -6.19
C PHE A 73 20.39 -2.19 -4.95
N HIS A 74 19.83 -1.04 -4.56
CA HIS A 74 20.32 -0.28 -3.42
C HIS A 74 19.44 -0.48 -2.18
N ALA A 75 20.07 -0.48 -1.01
CA ALA A 75 19.40 -0.55 0.27
C ALA A 75 19.83 0.62 1.17
N PRO A 76 19.00 1.01 2.17
CA PRO A 76 19.41 1.97 3.18
C PRO A 76 20.66 1.51 3.93
N HIS A 77 21.44 2.46 4.44
CA HIS A 77 22.63 2.16 5.23
C HIS A 77 22.31 1.24 6.41
N GLY A 78 23.06 0.14 6.54
CA GLY A 78 22.88 -0.88 7.58
C GLY A 78 21.77 -1.90 7.30
N VAL A 79 21.15 -1.86 6.11
CA VAL A 79 20.20 -2.88 5.64
C VAL A 79 20.85 -3.67 4.51
N GLY A 80 20.82 -5.00 4.60
CA GLY A 80 21.31 -5.85 3.51
C GLY A 80 20.47 -5.67 2.24
N ARG A 81 21.11 -5.67 1.07
CA ARG A 81 20.45 -5.52 -0.23
C ARG A 81 19.31 -6.53 -0.44
N HIS A 82 19.54 -7.79 -0.09
CA HIS A 82 18.55 -8.86 -0.19
C HIS A 82 17.38 -8.66 0.79
N THR A 83 17.64 -8.08 1.97
CA THR A 83 16.59 -7.73 2.94
C THR A 83 15.68 -6.64 2.41
N GLU A 84 16.24 -5.53 1.92
CA GLU A 84 15.42 -4.45 1.34
C GLU A 84 14.63 -4.95 0.13
N TRP A 85 15.22 -5.80 -0.71
CA TRP A 85 14.54 -6.41 -1.85
C TRP A 85 13.30 -7.21 -1.45
N GLN A 86 13.43 -8.10 -0.48
CA GLN A 86 12.30 -8.90 0.01
C GLN A 86 11.29 -8.03 0.75
N HIS A 87 11.75 -7.06 1.54
CA HIS A 87 10.87 -6.17 2.27
C HIS A 87 10.07 -5.23 1.36
N GLN A 88 10.65 -4.77 0.24
CA GLN A 88 9.93 -3.99 -0.76
C GLN A 88 8.85 -4.82 -1.50
N GLN A 89 9.07 -6.13 -1.61
CA GLN A 89 8.10 -7.11 -2.12
C GLN A 89 7.17 -7.65 -1.02
N THR A 90 7.16 -7.05 0.16
CA THR A 90 6.26 -7.44 1.25
C THR A 90 5.24 -6.34 1.46
N SER A 91 3.96 -6.70 1.64
CA SER A 91 2.93 -5.78 2.14
C SER A 91 2.96 -5.75 3.67
N TRP A 92 2.76 -4.57 4.26
CA TRP A 92 2.96 -4.34 5.70
C TRP A 92 1.77 -3.68 6.39
N GLY A 93 1.49 -4.15 7.60
CA GLY A 93 0.65 -3.48 8.59
C GLY A 93 -0.85 -3.42 8.25
N LEU A 94 -1.54 -2.51 8.92
CA LEU A 94 -3.01 -2.44 8.92
C LEU A 94 -3.64 -2.26 7.52
N MET A 95 -2.96 -1.54 6.64
CA MET A 95 -3.43 -1.27 5.28
C MET A 95 -2.66 -2.06 4.21
N GLN A 96 -1.74 -2.95 4.61
CA GLN A 96 -1.00 -3.84 3.70
C GLN A 96 -0.30 -3.11 2.55
N ILE A 97 0.31 -1.96 2.83
CA ILE A 97 1.07 -1.22 1.84
C ILE A 97 2.35 -1.98 1.46
N MET A 98 2.59 -2.14 0.16
CA MET A 98 3.85 -2.72 -0.34
C MET A 98 5.04 -1.88 0.08
N GLY A 99 6.13 -2.52 0.52
CA GLY A 99 7.31 -1.81 0.98
C GLY A 99 7.91 -0.87 -0.06
N ALA A 100 7.90 -1.26 -1.34
CA ALA A 100 8.33 -0.39 -2.44
C ALA A 100 7.45 0.85 -2.58
N VAL A 101 6.13 0.69 -2.45
CA VAL A 101 5.16 1.80 -2.51
C VAL A 101 5.33 2.73 -1.31
N ALA A 102 5.64 2.19 -0.13
CA ALA A 102 5.98 3.03 1.01
C ALA A 102 7.22 3.89 0.73
N ARG A 103 8.28 3.32 0.12
CA ARG A 103 9.46 4.07 -0.32
C ARG A 103 9.11 5.15 -1.34
N GLU A 104 8.33 4.81 -2.37
CA GLU A 104 7.82 5.77 -3.38
C GLU A 104 7.05 6.93 -2.73
N ARG A 105 6.30 6.67 -1.65
CA ARG A 105 5.52 7.67 -0.91
C ARG A 105 6.34 8.45 0.12
N GLY A 106 7.67 8.25 0.15
CA GLY A 106 8.61 9.00 0.97
C GLY A 106 8.91 8.36 2.34
N PHE A 107 8.79 7.03 2.47
CA PHE A 107 9.16 6.32 3.69
C PHE A 107 10.68 6.22 3.87
N THR A 108 11.22 6.93 4.85
CA THR A 108 12.67 7.06 5.07
C THR A 108 13.21 6.23 6.23
N ALA A 109 12.34 5.57 7.03
CA ALA A 109 12.82 4.76 8.14
C ALA A 109 13.69 3.60 7.63
N ARG A 110 14.68 3.21 8.44
CA ARG A 110 15.67 2.21 8.03
C ARG A 110 15.01 0.88 7.64
N PHE A 111 14.18 0.33 8.53
CA PHE A 111 13.51 -0.96 8.32
C PHE A 111 12.03 -0.77 7.99
N LEU A 112 11.57 -1.44 6.93
CA LEU A 112 10.16 -1.45 6.51
C LEU A 112 9.22 -2.10 7.54
N THR A 113 9.75 -2.89 8.48
CA THR A 113 9.00 -3.42 9.63
C THR A 113 8.39 -2.33 10.50
N ALA A 114 8.90 -1.08 10.46
CA ALA A 114 8.27 0.03 11.18
C ALA A 114 6.87 0.38 10.62
N LEU A 115 6.49 -0.10 9.42
CA LEU A 115 5.12 -0.01 8.91
C LEU A 115 4.12 -0.87 9.72
N CYS A 116 4.59 -1.80 10.54
CA CYS A 116 3.75 -2.52 11.50
C CYS A 116 3.37 -1.68 12.73
N GLU A 117 4.04 -0.54 12.96
CA GLU A 117 3.58 0.44 13.95
C GLU A 117 2.28 1.08 13.41
N PRO A 118 1.12 0.91 14.08
CA PRO A 118 -0.18 1.30 13.55
C PRO A 118 -0.23 2.69 12.94
N LYS A 119 0.29 3.72 13.63
CA LYS A 119 0.24 5.10 13.15
C LYS A 119 1.05 5.30 11.87
N ILE A 120 2.20 4.64 11.78
CA ILE A 120 3.09 4.73 10.62
C ILE A 120 2.47 3.99 9.43
N GLY A 121 2.02 2.75 9.62
CA GLY A 121 1.39 1.99 8.55
C GLY A 121 0.13 2.68 7.99
N LEU A 122 -0.68 3.26 8.88
CA LEU A 122 -1.87 4.03 8.49
C LEU A 122 -1.55 5.32 7.72
N GLU A 123 -0.52 6.08 8.14
CA GLU A 123 -0.06 7.28 7.41
C GLU A 123 0.26 6.93 5.96
N TYR A 124 1.09 5.92 5.72
CA TYR A 124 1.54 5.60 4.37
C TYR A 124 0.46 4.92 3.53
N GLY A 125 -0.39 4.09 4.14
CA GLY A 125 -1.57 3.54 3.48
C GLY A 125 -2.56 4.63 3.07
N CYS A 126 -2.85 5.60 3.95
CA CYS A 126 -3.73 6.74 3.65
C CYS A 126 -3.11 7.63 2.57
N ARG A 127 -1.82 7.92 2.64
CA ARG A 127 -1.10 8.68 1.60
C ARG A 127 -1.20 8.02 0.24
N HIS A 128 -1.10 6.69 0.18
CA HIS A 128 -1.24 5.95 -1.07
C HIS A 128 -2.69 5.96 -1.60
N LEU A 129 -3.69 5.78 -0.74
CA LEU A 129 -5.10 5.86 -1.11
C LEU A 129 -5.48 7.27 -1.60
N ALA A 130 -5.04 8.31 -0.89
CA ALA A 130 -5.23 9.71 -1.24
C ALA A 130 -4.54 10.09 -2.56
N HIS A 131 -3.36 9.53 -2.84
CA HIS A 131 -2.71 9.73 -4.13
C HIS A 131 -3.62 9.31 -5.29
N TYR A 132 -4.25 8.15 -5.23
CA TYR A 132 -5.18 7.74 -6.28
C TYR A 132 -6.46 8.58 -6.30
N ALA A 133 -7.05 8.85 -5.14
CA ALA A 133 -8.27 9.65 -5.04
C ALA A 133 -8.08 11.03 -5.69
N TYR A 134 -7.04 11.75 -5.27
CA TYR A 134 -6.90 13.19 -5.53
C TYR A 134 -5.83 13.49 -6.57
N ALA A 135 -4.61 12.96 -6.45
CA ALA A 135 -3.52 13.27 -7.38
C ALA A 135 -3.75 12.64 -8.76
N CYS A 136 -4.22 11.39 -8.81
CA CYS A 136 -4.62 10.74 -10.06
C CYS A 136 -6.05 11.08 -10.50
N ARG A 137 -6.82 11.80 -9.67
CA ARG A 137 -8.23 12.16 -9.88
C ARG A 137 -9.15 10.95 -10.13
N TYR A 138 -8.85 9.80 -9.52
CA TYR A 138 -9.67 8.60 -9.72
C TYR A 138 -11.00 8.66 -8.98
N LEU A 139 -11.10 9.48 -7.93
CA LEU A 139 -12.39 9.71 -7.28
C LEU A 139 -13.38 10.35 -8.26
N GLU A 140 -12.95 11.39 -8.97
CA GLU A 140 -13.77 12.08 -9.98
C GLU A 140 -14.10 11.18 -11.17
N ARG A 141 -13.12 10.42 -11.65
CA ARG A 141 -13.26 9.62 -12.88
C ARG A 141 -14.01 8.31 -12.69
N PHE A 142 -13.82 7.67 -11.53
CA PHE A 142 -14.21 6.27 -11.30
C PHE A 142 -14.89 6.04 -9.93
N GLY A 143 -15.08 7.10 -9.14
CA GLY A 143 -15.62 7.00 -7.78
C GLY A 143 -14.71 6.23 -6.82
N TRP A 144 -15.20 6.05 -5.59
CA TRP A 144 -14.48 5.30 -4.56
C TRP A 144 -14.18 3.85 -4.93
N ALA A 145 -15.03 3.22 -5.76
CA ALA A 145 -14.79 1.87 -6.27
C ALA A 145 -13.52 1.80 -7.14
N GLY A 146 -13.33 2.78 -8.03
CA GLY A 146 -12.11 2.86 -8.84
C GLY A 146 -10.86 3.21 -8.03
N VAL A 147 -10.99 4.07 -7.02
CA VAL A 147 -9.91 4.38 -6.07
C VAL A 147 -9.48 3.11 -5.31
N CYS A 148 -10.42 2.35 -4.76
CA CYS A 148 -10.12 1.08 -4.06
C CYS A 148 -9.46 0.07 -5.00
N ARG A 149 -9.92 0.00 -6.25
CA ARG A 149 -9.30 -0.89 -7.25
C ARG A 149 -7.87 -0.48 -7.57
N ALA A 150 -7.59 0.82 -7.69
CA ALA A 150 -6.24 1.32 -7.87
C ALA A 150 -5.35 1.03 -6.65
N TYR A 151 -5.88 1.23 -5.45
CA TYR A 151 -5.16 0.96 -4.21
C TYR A 151 -4.65 -0.48 -4.15
N ASN A 152 -5.51 -1.44 -4.53
CA ASN A 152 -5.16 -2.86 -4.46
C ASN A 152 -4.36 -3.37 -5.69
N GLY A 153 -4.68 -2.89 -6.90
CA GLY A 153 -4.13 -3.44 -8.15
C GLY A 153 -3.33 -2.46 -9.00
N GLY A 154 -3.10 -1.24 -8.52
CA GLY A 154 -2.42 -0.17 -9.25
C GLY A 154 -3.27 0.49 -10.36
N PRO A 155 -2.67 1.43 -11.11
CA PRO A 155 -3.38 2.24 -12.11
C PRO A 155 -4.07 1.42 -13.20
N TYR A 156 -3.42 0.34 -13.65
CA TYR A 156 -3.96 -0.55 -14.68
C TYR A 156 -5.28 -1.18 -14.22
N ALA A 157 -5.36 -1.59 -12.95
CA ALA A 157 -6.57 -2.19 -12.42
C ALA A 157 -7.75 -1.22 -12.42
N ALA A 158 -7.54 0.03 -12.01
CA ALA A 158 -8.60 1.04 -12.06
C ALA A 158 -9.15 1.26 -13.48
N VAL A 159 -8.26 1.44 -14.47
CA VAL A 159 -8.62 1.76 -15.85
C VAL A 159 -9.26 0.57 -16.57
N HIS A 160 -8.70 -0.63 -16.40
CA HIS A 160 -9.15 -1.83 -17.11
C HIS A 160 -10.09 -2.71 -16.28
N VAL A 161 -10.47 -2.25 -15.08
CA VAL A 161 -11.39 -2.95 -14.17
C VAL A 161 -10.91 -4.37 -13.84
N THR A 162 -9.59 -4.57 -13.73
CA THR A 162 -9.06 -5.85 -13.23
C THR A 162 -9.25 -5.93 -11.73
N ASN A 163 -9.54 -7.12 -11.21
CA ASN A 163 -9.90 -7.35 -9.81
C ASN A 163 -11.18 -6.61 -9.33
N PRO A 164 -12.34 -6.89 -9.95
CA PRO A 164 -13.61 -6.28 -9.56
C PRO A 164 -14.06 -6.66 -8.14
N GLU A 165 -13.55 -7.77 -7.59
CA GLU A 165 -13.96 -8.28 -6.28
C GLU A 165 -13.47 -7.44 -5.10
N TYR A 166 -12.32 -6.78 -5.24
CA TYR A 166 -11.77 -6.00 -4.13
C TYR A 166 -12.69 -4.81 -3.74
N PRO A 167 -13.16 -3.96 -4.68
CA PRO A 167 -14.17 -2.96 -4.37
C PRO A 167 -15.45 -3.52 -3.75
N HIS A 168 -15.91 -4.71 -4.14
CA HIS A 168 -17.09 -5.35 -3.53
C HIS A 168 -16.87 -5.68 -2.04
N LYS A 169 -15.68 -6.20 -1.68
CA LYS A 169 -15.33 -6.48 -0.29
C LYS A 169 -15.31 -5.20 0.56
N VAL A 170 -14.73 -4.13 0.03
CA VAL A 170 -14.70 -2.82 0.71
C VAL A 170 -16.12 -2.24 0.86
N PHE A 171 -16.94 -2.34 -0.18
CA PHE A 171 -18.34 -1.92 -0.16
C PHE A 171 -19.16 -2.69 0.88
N ALA A 172 -18.97 -4.01 0.98
CA ALA A 172 -19.61 -4.82 2.01
C ALA A 172 -19.15 -4.41 3.43
N ALA A 173 -17.86 -4.15 3.62
CA ALA A 173 -17.31 -3.66 4.89
C ALA A 173 -17.81 -2.26 5.27
N LEU A 174 -18.25 -1.46 4.29
CA LEU A 174 -18.93 -0.17 4.49
C LEU A 174 -20.43 -0.30 4.83
N GLY A 175 -20.99 -1.52 4.85
CA GLY A 175 -22.42 -1.73 5.04
C GLY A 175 -23.26 -1.42 3.79
N GLY A 176 -22.66 -1.52 2.60
CA GLY A 176 -23.39 -1.40 1.33
C GLY A 176 -23.64 0.04 0.87
N LYS A 177 -22.82 1.00 1.33
CA LYS A 177 -22.92 2.40 0.87
C LYS A 177 -21.53 3.03 0.74
N TRP A 178 -21.22 3.56 -0.44
CA TRP A 178 -20.02 4.36 -0.62
C TRP A 178 -20.16 5.73 0.08
N PRO A 179 -19.07 6.30 0.61
CA PRO A 179 -19.06 7.67 1.08
C PRO A 179 -19.42 8.65 -0.04
N GLN A 180 -19.98 9.81 0.32
CA GLN A 180 -20.15 10.89 -0.64
C GLN A 180 -18.77 11.39 -1.09
N SER A 181 -18.68 11.76 -2.36
CA SER A 181 -17.48 12.31 -3.02
C SER A 181 -17.43 13.82 -2.92
#